data_AF-A0A1F8TL42-F1
#
_entry.id   AF-A0A1F8TL42-F1
#
_cell.length_a   1.000
_cell.length_b   1.000
_cell.length_c   1.000
_cell.angle_alpha   90.00
_cell.angle_beta   90.00
_cell.angle_gamma   90.00
#
_symmetry.space_group_name_H-M   'P 1'
#
loop_
_entity.id
_entity.type
_entity.pdbx_description
1 polymer ?
#
loop_
_entity_poly.entity_id
_entity_poly.type
_entity_poly.pdbx_seq_one_letter_code
_entity_poly.pdbx_strand_id
1 'polypeptide(L)'
;MFDDPAKPEAQWGYDPKEIRVASGTSVTFTNSGMVFHTVTSDGATRTFDVAVNPGASATVTFERAGTFAYHCGVHPDMKGVVHVCDGECR
;
A
#
# COMPACT_ATOMS: atom_id res chain seq x y z
N MET A 1 2.46 -4.03 6.19
CA MET A 1 2.32 -2.75 6.94
C MET A 1 2.34 -3.06 8.41
N PHE A 2 2.86 -2.13 9.20
CA PHE A 2 3.10 -2.32 10.63
C PHE A 2 2.74 -1.07 11.41
N ASP A 3 2.35 -1.28 12.66
CA ASP A 3 2.12 -0.26 13.67
C ASP A 3 2.48 -0.83 15.05
N ASP A 4 2.87 0.07 15.96
CA ASP A 4 3.05 -0.23 17.38
C ASP A 4 2.40 0.92 18.18
N PRO A 5 1.27 0.69 18.86
CA PRO A 5 0.57 1.69 19.68
C PRO A 5 1.39 2.15 20.88
N ALA A 6 2.51 1.50 21.22
CA ALA A 6 3.48 1.99 22.19
C ALA A 6 4.52 2.96 21.57
N LYS A 7 4.49 3.19 20.26
CA LYS A 7 5.39 4.08 19.52
C LYS A 7 4.63 5.22 18.84
N PRO A 8 5.30 6.35 18.53
CA PRO A 8 4.69 7.42 17.74
C PRO A 8 4.23 6.91 16.37
N GLU A 9 3.07 7.39 15.90
CA GLU A 9 2.49 7.05 14.59
C GLU A 9 3.45 7.31 13.42
N ALA A 10 4.35 8.29 13.55
CA ALA A 10 5.39 8.60 12.57
C ALA A 10 6.36 7.42 12.29
N GLN A 11 6.36 6.39 13.15
CA GLN A 11 7.16 5.18 12.96
C GLN A 11 6.38 4.07 12.25
N TRP A 12 5.06 4.20 12.10
CA TRP A 12 4.22 3.21 11.43
C TRP A 12 4.36 3.33 9.91
N GLY A 13 3.99 2.30 9.16
CA GLY A 13 4.06 2.42 7.71
C GLY A 13 3.87 1.15 6.90
N TYR A 14 4.06 1.31 5.60
CA TYR A 14 4.21 0.23 4.65
C TYR A 14 5.70 -0.15 4.56
N ASP A 15 5.97 -1.46 4.54
CA ASP A 15 7.33 -1.98 4.40
C ASP A 15 7.32 -3.16 3.39
N PRO A 16 8.13 -3.11 2.34
CA PRO A 16 8.89 -1.92 1.88
C PRO A 16 7.95 -0.76 1.51
N LYS A 17 8.44 0.48 1.64
CA LYS A 17 7.69 1.70 1.24
C LYS A 17 7.49 1.79 -0.27
N GLU A 18 8.41 1.20 -1.03
CA GLU A 18 8.41 1.22 -2.49
C GLU A 18 8.66 -0.17 -3.03
N ILE A 19 7.86 -0.59 -4.00
CA ILE A 19 8.08 -1.83 -4.76
C ILE A 19 8.00 -1.57 -6.26
N ARG A 20 8.65 -2.44 -7.04
CA ARG A 20 8.57 -2.49 -8.50
C ARG A 20 7.97 -3.83 -8.90
N VAL A 21 6.96 -3.83 -9.77
CA VAL A 21 6.27 -5.04 -10.25
C VAL A 21 5.93 -4.92 -11.73
N ALA A 22 5.78 -6.05 -12.42
CA ALA A 22 5.30 -6.05 -13.81
C ALA A 22 3.80 -5.72 -13.89
N SER A 23 3.35 -5.15 -15.01
CA SER A 23 1.92 -5.05 -15.32
C SER A 23 1.21 -6.41 -15.24
N GLY A 24 0.02 -6.44 -14.64
CA GLY A 24 -0.75 -7.65 -14.34
C GLY A 24 -0.39 -8.29 -12.99
N THR A 25 0.56 -7.74 -12.24
CA THR A 25 0.93 -8.29 -10.92
C THR A 25 -0.12 -7.94 -9.87
N SER A 26 -0.50 -8.95 -9.07
CA SER A 26 -1.26 -8.76 -7.83
C SER A 26 -0.34 -8.52 -6.64
N VAL A 27 -0.52 -7.40 -5.96
CA VAL A 27 0.20 -7.06 -4.72
C VAL A 27 -0.73 -7.28 -3.54
N THR A 28 -0.26 -8.07 -2.56
CA THR A 28 -0.99 -8.33 -1.32
C THR A 28 -0.41 -7.49 -0.19
N PHE A 29 -1.27 -6.67 0.42
CA PHE A 29 -0.98 -5.85 1.57
C PHE A 29 -1.46 -6.56 2.83
N THR A 30 -0.52 -6.97 3.67
CA THR A 30 -0.82 -7.60 4.97
C THR A 30 -0.63 -6.61 6.10
N ASN A 31 -1.61 -6.55 7.00
CA ASN A 31 -1.53 -5.77 8.23
C ASN A 31 -1.04 -6.65 9.38
N SER A 32 0.24 -6.51 9.71
CA SER A 32 0.87 -7.20 10.83
C SER A 32 0.85 -6.40 12.13
N GLY A 33 0.25 -5.20 12.12
CA GLY A 33 0.07 -4.38 13.30
C GLY A 33 -1.26 -4.64 14.01
N MET A 34 -1.60 -3.77 14.94
CA MET A 34 -2.73 -3.91 15.85
C MET A 34 -3.90 -2.96 15.53
N VAL A 35 -3.70 -1.98 14.65
CA VAL A 35 -4.76 -1.02 14.28
C VAL A 35 -5.23 -1.18 12.85
N PHE A 36 -6.41 -0.66 12.55
CA PHE A 36 -6.99 -0.66 11.22
C PHE A 36 -6.23 0.29 10.28
N HIS A 37 -5.96 -0.16 9.05
CA HIS A 37 -5.36 0.66 7.99
C HIS A 37 -6.11 0.49 6.68
N THR A 38 -5.90 1.42 5.77
CA THR A 38 -6.29 1.27 4.37
C THR A 38 -5.05 1.29 3.46
N VAL A 39 -5.25 0.93 2.20
CA VAL A 39 -4.33 1.23 1.10
C VAL A 39 -5.15 2.01 0.08
N THR A 40 -5.00 3.34 0.12
CA THR A 40 -5.82 4.27 -0.64
C THR A 40 -4.96 5.00 -1.66
N SER A 41 -5.27 4.84 -2.95
CA SER A 41 -4.47 5.44 -4.00
C SER A 41 -4.62 6.96 -4.07
N ASP A 42 -3.50 7.61 -4.38
CA ASP A 42 -3.44 9.05 -4.54
C ASP A 42 -3.97 9.49 -5.91
N GLY A 43 -4.31 10.77 -6.01
CA GLY A 43 -4.77 11.40 -7.25
C GLY A 43 -6.28 11.47 -7.38
N ALA A 44 -6.74 12.19 -8.41
CA ALA A 44 -8.15 12.54 -8.58
C ALA A 44 -9.05 11.33 -8.88
N THR A 45 -8.49 10.28 -9.48
CA THR A 45 -9.24 9.10 -9.91
C THR A 45 -9.39 8.03 -8.83
N ARG A 46 -8.58 8.07 -7.76
CA ARG A 46 -8.57 7.09 -6.64
C ARG A 46 -8.83 5.66 -7.11
N THR A 47 -7.92 5.15 -7.94
CA THR A 47 -7.99 3.85 -8.61
C THR A 47 -8.16 2.64 -7.68
N PHE A 48 -7.79 2.73 -6.40
CA PHE A 48 -8.06 1.69 -5.41
C PHE A 48 -8.18 2.29 -4.01
N ASP A 49 -9.03 1.70 -3.19
CA ASP A 49 -9.18 2.00 -1.77
C ASP A 49 -9.62 0.73 -1.05
N VAL A 50 -8.69 0.09 -0.35
CA VAL A 50 -8.94 -1.20 0.32
C VAL A 50 -8.66 -1.12 1.81
N ALA A 51 -9.58 -1.69 2.58
CA ALA A 51 -9.51 -1.82 4.03
C ALA A 51 -8.67 -3.05 4.42
N VAL A 52 -7.78 -2.90 5.41
CA VAL A 52 -6.96 -4.00 5.95
C VAL A 52 -7.00 -4.00 7.47
N ASN A 53 -7.88 -4.83 8.02
CA ASN A 53 -8.00 -5.06 9.46
C ASN A 53 -6.72 -5.68 10.06
N PRO A 54 -6.46 -5.52 11.37
CA PRO A 54 -5.37 -6.19 12.05
C PRO A 54 -5.34 -7.71 11.77
N GLY A 55 -4.18 -8.24 11.39
CA GLY A 55 -4.00 -9.65 11.05
C GLY A 55 -4.59 -10.09 9.70
N ALA A 56 -5.22 -9.19 8.94
CA ALA A 56 -5.81 -9.47 7.64
C ALA A 56 -4.92 -9.01 6.48
N SER A 57 -5.33 -9.40 5.27
CA SER A 57 -4.70 -8.98 4.02
C SER A 57 -5.74 -8.52 3.01
N ALA A 58 -5.34 -7.60 2.13
CA ALA A 58 -6.08 -7.22 0.94
C ALA A 58 -5.16 -7.26 -0.29
N THR A 59 -5.71 -7.54 -1.46
CA THR A 59 -4.93 -7.67 -2.71
C THR A 59 -5.42 -6.65 -3.74
N VAL A 60 -4.48 -6.01 -4.43
CA VAL A 60 -4.72 -5.07 -5.53
C VAL A 60 -3.95 -5.55 -6.76
N THR A 61 -4.63 -5.65 -7.91
CA THR A 61 -4.01 -6.01 -9.19
C THR A 61 -3.67 -4.76 -9.99
N PHE A 62 -2.44 -4.67 -10.46
CA PHE A 62 -1.92 -3.52 -11.21
C PHE A 62 -1.83 -3.83 -12.70
N GLU A 63 -2.93 -3.65 -13.42
CA GLU A 63 -3.06 -4.03 -14.84
C GLU A 63 -2.28 -3.13 -15.82
N ARG A 64 -1.90 -1.93 -15.41
CA ARG A 64 -1.30 -0.93 -16.29
C ARG A 64 0.01 -0.43 -15.73
N ALA A 65 1.01 -0.29 -16.60
CA ALA A 65 2.26 0.37 -16.27
C ALA A 65 2.02 1.81 -15.78
N GLY A 66 2.81 2.26 -14.81
CA GLY A 66 2.65 3.55 -14.17
C GLY A 66 3.24 3.61 -12.77
N THR A 67 3.12 4.76 -12.12
CA THR A 67 3.49 4.94 -10.71
C THR A 67 2.23 5.20 -9.90
N PHE A 68 2.01 4.37 -8.88
CA PHE A 68 0.84 4.39 -8.03
C PHE A 68 1.28 4.72 -6.61
N ALA A 69 1.27 6.02 -6.28
CA ALA A 69 1.41 6.47 -4.90
C ALA A 69 0.11 6.20 -4.14
N TYR A 70 0.23 5.88 -2.86
CA TYR A 70 -0.90 5.61 -1.97
C TYR A 70 -0.57 5.99 -0.53
N HIS A 71 -1.62 6.19 0.25
CA HIS A 71 -1.56 6.46 1.68
C HIS A 71 -2.57 5.63 2.47
N CYS A 72 -2.43 5.63 3.79
CA CYS A 72 -3.47 5.17 4.69
C CYS A 72 -4.46 6.32 4.92
N GLY A 73 -5.74 6.11 4.65
CA GLY A 73 -6.79 7.10 4.84
C GLY A 73 -7.03 7.48 6.31
N VAL A 74 -6.56 6.65 7.25
CA VAL A 74 -6.62 6.89 8.69
C VAL A 74 -5.38 7.62 9.20
N HIS A 75 -4.21 7.26 8.66
CA HIS A 75 -2.91 7.81 9.04
C HIS A 75 -2.20 8.38 7.78
N PRO A 76 -2.50 9.63 7.37
CA PRO A 76 -2.07 10.15 6.07
C PRO A 76 -0.55 10.26 5.85
N ASP A 77 0.24 10.21 6.93
CA ASP A 77 1.70 10.18 6.87
C ASP A 77 2.26 8.79 6.51
N MET A 78 1.46 7.73 6.66
CA MET A 78 1.80 6.41 6.12
C MET A 78 1.61 6.43 4.61
N LYS A 79 2.73 6.43 3.87
CA LYS A 79 2.76 6.49 2.41
C LYS A 79 3.60 5.39 1.82
N GLY A 80 3.20 4.93 0.64
CA GLY A 80 3.96 3.98 -0.16
C GLY A 80 3.76 4.21 -1.66
N VAL A 81 4.56 3.51 -2.45
CA VAL A 81 4.53 3.61 -3.91
C VAL A 81 4.68 2.22 -4.54
N VAL A 82 3.82 1.91 -5.52
CA VAL A 82 4.01 0.78 -6.43
C VAL A 82 4.39 1.34 -7.79
N HIS A 83 5.57 0.99 -8.28
CA HIS A 83 5.97 1.23 -9.67
C HIS A 83 5.65 0.00 -10.50
N VAL A 84 4.94 0.20 -11.59
CA VAL A 84 4.50 -0.87 -12.49
C VAL A 84 5.19 -0.69 -13.83
N CYS A 85 6.03 -1.65 -14.21
CA CYS A 85 6.72 -1.64 -15.50
C CYS A 85 5.81 -2.23 -16.59
N ASP A 86 6.01 -1.79 -17.84
CA ASP A 86 5.41 -2.44 -19.01
C ASP A 86 6.25 -3.67 -19.36
N GLY A 87 5.81 -4.86 -18.96
CA GLY A 87 6.62 -6.09 -18.98
C GLY A 87 7.44 -6.34 -17.69
N GLU A 88 8.54 -7.10 -17.78
CA GLU A 88 9.38 -7.43 -16.62
C GLU A 88 10.11 -6.20 -16.06
N CYS A 89 9.92 -5.88 -14.77
CA CYS A 89 10.78 -4.92 -14.08
C CYS A 89 12.17 -5.53 -13.87
N ARG A 90 13.16 -5.04 -14.62
CA ARG A 90 14.58 -5.37 -14.42
C ARG A 90 15.27 -4.32 -13.57
#